data_AF-A0A9D3YRP6-F1
#
_entry.id   AF-A0A9D3YRP6-F1
#
_cell.length_a   1.000
_cell.length_b   1.000
_cell.length_c   1.000
_cell.angle_alpha   90.00
_cell.angle_beta   90.00
_cell.angle_gamma   90.00
#
_symmetry.space_group_name_H-M   'P 1'
#
loop_
_entity.id
_entity.type
_entity.pdbx_description
1 polymer ?
#
loop_
_entity_poly.entity_id
_entity_poly.type
_entity_poly.pdbx_seq_one_letter_code
_entity_poly.pdbx_strand_id
1 'polypeptide(L)' 'MSEPPSNAHGLPLQDKIKMIKESEMFPKPTLKMLSEKYGVGKLMLEDIVRKK' A
#
# COMPACT_ATOMS: atom_id res chain seq x y z
N MET A 1 9.69 -18.56 16.95
CA MET A 1 8.80 -18.71 15.78
C MET A 1 8.09 -17.38 15.61
N SER A 2 8.28 -16.74 14.46
CA SER A 2 7.76 -15.39 14.19
C SER A 2 6.24 -15.41 14.12
N GLU A 3 5.61 -14.46 14.81
CA GLU A 3 4.15 -14.32 14.94
C GLU A 3 3.44 -14.27 13.58
N PRO A 4 2.22 -14.82 13.45
CA PRO A 4 1.44 -14.73 12.21
C PRO A 4 0.84 -13.32 12.11
N PRO A 5 0.94 -12.61 10.96
CA PRO A 5 0.35 -11.30 10.82
C PRO A 5 -1.17 -11.45 10.73
N SER A 6 -1.83 -11.13 11.84
CA SER A 6 -3.29 -11.14 11.96
C SER A 6 -3.91 -10.05 11.09
N ASN A 7 -5.04 -10.46 10.51
CA ASN A 7 -5.58 -9.99 9.26
C ASN A 7 -6.49 -8.76 9.45
N ALA A 8 -6.06 -7.62 8.93
CA ALA A 8 -6.92 -6.60 8.32
C ALA A 8 -6.57 -6.50 6.82
N HIS A 9 -6.87 -7.61 6.14
CA HIS A 9 -6.95 -7.88 4.70
C HIS A 9 -5.80 -7.35 3.81
N GLY A 10 -4.68 -8.09 3.81
CA GLY A 10 -3.85 -8.29 2.61
C GLY A 10 -2.41 -7.78 2.66
N LEU A 11 -2.14 -6.62 3.27
CA LEU A 11 -0.81 -6.00 3.21
C LEU A 11 -0.20 -5.78 4.60
N PRO A 12 1.08 -6.15 4.82
CA PRO A 12 1.81 -5.79 6.04
C PRO A 12 1.80 -4.28 6.26
N LEU A 13 1.77 -3.86 7.53
CA LEU A 13 1.80 -2.43 7.90
C LEU A 13 3.00 -1.71 7.28
N GLN A 14 4.15 -2.37 7.23
CA GLN A 14 5.35 -1.81 6.62
C GLN A 14 5.16 -1.47 5.14
N ASP A 15 4.46 -2.32 4.38
CA ASP A 15 4.19 -2.07 2.97
C ASP A 15 3.14 -0.98 2.77
N LYS A 16 2.15 -0.88 3.66
CA LYS A 16 1.21 0.27 3.68
C LYS A 16 1.97 1.59 3.87
N ILE A 17 2.93 1.63 4.81
CA ILE A 17 3.77 2.82 5.05
C ILE A 17 4.63 3.14 3.83
N LYS A 18 5.25 2.14 3.20
CA LYS A 18 6.06 2.35 1.99
C LYS A 18 5.20 2.86 0.83
N MET A 19 4.01 2.28 0.62
CA MET A 19 3.04 2.74 -0.38
C MET A 19 2.68 4.21 -0.19
N ILE A 20 2.37 4.65 1.04
CA ILE A 20 2.06 6.05 1.34
C ILE A 20 3.26 6.93 0.98
N LYS A 21 4.46 6.59 1.47
CA LYS A 21 5.68 7.36 1.17
C LYS A 21 5.95 7.47 -0.32
N GLU A 22 5.85 6.37 -1.06
CA GLU A 22 6.05 6.37 -2.52
C GLU A 22 4.98 7.19 -3.24
N SER A 23 3.72 7.14 -2.80
CA SER A 23 2.63 7.94 -3.38
C SER A 23 2.87 9.46 -3.27
N GLU A 24 3.75 9.88 -2.37
CA GLU A 24 4.13 11.28 -2.13
C GLU A 24 5.48 11.66 -2.78
N MET A 25 6.21 10.72 -3.39
CA MET A 25 7.47 11.01 -4.06
C MET A 25 7.28 11.81 -5.36
N PHE A 26 8.35 12.49 -5.79
CA PHE A 26 8.40 13.16 -7.09
C PHE A 26 9.40 12.46 -8.02
N PRO A 27 9.03 12.13 -9.27
CA PRO A 27 7.71 12.33 -9.88
C PRO A 27 6.63 11.44 -9.24
N LYS A 28 5.39 11.95 -9.17
CA LYS A 28 4.28 11.27 -8.49
C LYS A 28 3.92 9.95 -9.20
N PRO A 29 4.08 8.78 -8.56
CA PRO A 29 3.73 7.52 -9.21
C PRO A 29 2.21 7.42 -9.36
N THR A 30 1.78 6.72 -10.41
CA THR A 30 0.35 6.47 -10.62
C THR A 30 -0.16 5.37 -9.70
N LEU A 31 -1.45 5.42 -9.36
CA LEU A 31 -2.10 4.37 -8.56
C LEU A 31 -1.99 3.00 -9.21
N LYS A 32 -1.95 2.95 -10.55
CA LYS A 32 -1.74 1.71 -11.32
C LYS A 32 -0.35 1.13 -11.04
N MET A 33 0.70 1.95 -11.13
CA MET A 33 2.08 1.52 -10.84
C MET A 33 2.22 1.00 -9.41
N LEU A 34 1.64 1.69 -8.42
CA LEU A 34 1.69 1.22 -7.03
C LEU A 34 0.87 -0.06 -6.83
N SER A 35 -0.28 -0.18 -7.51
CA SER A 35 -1.12 -1.40 -7.47
C SER A 35 -0.36 -2.61 -8.01
N GLU A 36 0.31 -2.46 -9.16
CA GLU A 36 1.15 -3.51 -9.76
C GLU A 36 2.36 -3.84 -8.87
N LYS A 37 3.02 -2.82 -8.31
CA LYS A 37 4.20 -3.00 -7.45
C LYS A 37 3.91 -3.74 -6.15
N TYR A 38 2.78 -3.44 -5.52
CA TYR A 38 2.42 -4.01 -4.22
C TYR A 38 1.40 -5.16 -4.33
N GLY A 39 0.96 -5.51 -5.54
CA GLY A 39 -0.01 -6.59 -5.77
C GLY A 39 -1.37 -6.34 -5.15
N VAL A 40 -1.76 -5.06 -4.97
CA VAL A 40 -3.01 -4.68 -4.29
C VAL A 40 -4.03 -4.13 -5.28
N GLY A 41 -5.30 -4.40 -5.02
CA GLY A 41 -6.40 -3.82 -5.79
C GLY A 41 -6.43 -2.30 -5.68
N LYS A 42 -6.86 -1.63 -6.76
CA LYS A 42 -6.97 -0.16 -6.82
C LYS A 42 -7.80 0.42 -5.68
N LEU A 43 -8.91 -0.22 -5.31
CA LEU A 43 -9.78 0.22 -4.21
C LEU A 43 -9.06 0.23 -2.86
N MET A 44 -8.24 -0.78 -2.59
CA MET A 44 -7.44 -0.86 -1.35
C MET A 44 -6.37 0.23 -1.34
N LEU A 45 -5.74 0.47 -2.49
CA LEU A 45 -4.73 1.50 -2.63
C LEU A 45 -5.33 2.91 -2.46
N GLU A 46 -6.51 3.15 -3.00
CA GLU A 46 -7.26 4.39 -2.76
C GLU A 46 -7.65 4.54 -1.29
N ASP A 47 -8.10 3.48 -0.61
CA ASP A 47 -8.42 3.54 0.82
C ASP A 47 -7.19 3.92 1.66
N ILE A 48 -6.04 3.30 1.37
CA ILE A 48 -4.77 3.52 2.10
C ILE A 48 -4.20 4.92 1.85
N VAL A 49 -4.20 5.37 0.60
CA VAL A 49 -3.58 6.66 0.23
C VAL A 49 -4.54 7.84 0.52
N ARG A 50 -5.86 7.64 0.44
CA ARG A 50 -6.87 8.70 0.60
C ARG A 50 -7.36 8.90 2.03
N LYS A 51 -7.32 7.87 2.90
CA LYS A 51 -7.62 8.02 4.35
C LYS A 51 -6.45 8.61 5.15
N LYS A 52 -5.64 9.46 4.52
CA LYS A 52 -4.53 10.15 5.19
C LYS A 52 -5.04 11.10 6.27
#